data_AF-A0A817MAN9-F1
#
_entry.id   AF-A0A817MAN9-F1
#
_cell.length_a   1.000
_cell.length_b   1.000
_cell.length_c   1.000
_cell.angle_alpha   90.00
_cell.angle_beta   90.00
_cell.angle_gamma   90.00
#
_symmetry.space_group_name_H-M   'P 1'
#
loop_
_entity.id
_entity.type
_entity.pdbx_description
1 polymer ?
#
loop_
_entity_poly.entity_id
_entity_poly.type
_entity_poly.pdbx_seq_one_letter_code
_entity_poly.pdbx_strand_id
1 'polypeptide(L)'
;SRGSLIAKWGFTTADQEYTENLAKKFVEEAQKPFSVDLLVLSKTVPANYSIQWEQIPSILQLQPSAFDPKHDRDYRSWPVHDSEQQRGNRPYYRPIGWYRHALSVIDKYPGDEHWVGMNNGVGEWPVAYHGTKKGAVSPIIKDGLKAAGVDAYRNQVVKDKGLEAQYGIYLATHCNKGADAQRYAETFTVKMPPGMASEEAAYKVVLQCRYNINTFTEHSWTWTPEPFDPLAKEIRVYKMDGVRPYGILLKKVNHNAEPNLTGVWICDDNEHNVQDAGTYFVSQFGEKVFWFGRQYKAPWNFANVSYGTISRNDRKLPILWGDLPLGHNRLFGRLILEISPDYQIMVKGNGSDKIFGGTHFRRVPNQHLDKFEVDANMKWSTTTNDMSGCWKGNDGTKYAIGTCQNQIYWLGIDETNRRSHVGVGTISGNIITVNWGDIMSAQERFHGEIECQLQSPYKMIVVNCICGPFFTKELTKIS
;
A
#
# COMPACT_ATOMS: atom_id res chain seq x y z
N SER A 1 -27.48 2.32 -27.50
CA SER A 1 -27.41 3.43 -28.47
C SER A 1 -26.02 3.45 -29.07
N ARG A 2 -25.87 3.46 -30.41
CA ARG A 2 -24.56 3.58 -31.05
C ARG A 2 -24.06 5.01 -30.84
N GLY A 3 -23.26 5.23 -29.80
CA GLY A 3 -22.60 6.51 -29.56
C GLY A 3 -21.42 6.67 -30.50
N SER A 4 -21.33 7.82 -31.18
CA SER A 4 -20.13 8.24 -31.91
C SER A 4 -19.25 9.09 -30.99
N LEU A 5 -18.01 8.67 -30.78
CA LEU A 5 -16.99 9.50 -30.13
C LEU A 5 -16.36 10.39 -31.21
N ILE A 6 -16.50 11.71 -31.10
CA ILE A 6 -15.79 12.67 -31.97
C ILE A 6 -14.56 13.14 -31.20
N ALA A 7 -13.39 12.62 -31.56
CA ALA A 7 -12.11 13.13 -31.06
C ALA A 7 -11.52 14.09 -32.10
N LYS A 8 -11.20 15.33 -31.70
CA LYS A 8 -10.46 16.29 -32.53
C LYS A 8 -8.98 16.18 -32.21
N TRP A 9 -8.19 15.87 -33.23
CA TRP A 9 -6.72 15.75 -33.14
C TRP A 9 -6.09 16.88 -33.96
N GLY A 10 -5.11 17.57 -33.38
CA GLY A 10 -4.31 18.56 -34.08
C GLY A 10 -2.89 18.04 -34.24
N PHE A 11 -2.39 17.99 -35.48
CA PHE A 11 -1.00 17.64 -35.77
C PHE A 11 -0.29 18.90 -36.27
N THR A 12 0.88 19.17 -35.71
CA THR A 12 1.80 20.18 -36.24
C THR A 12 3.21 19.64 -36.16
N THR A 13 3.95 19.72 -37.26
CA THR A 13 5.38 19.46 -37.29
C THR A 13 6.09 20.67 -37.92
N ALA A 14 7.43 20.70 -37.83
CA ALA A 14 8.23 21.77 -38.41
C ALA A 14 8.14 21.82 -39.95
N ASP A 15 7.67 20.74 -40.58
CA ASP A 15 7.47 20.62 -42.02
C ASP A 15 5.97 20.44 -42.33
N GLN A 16 5.41 21.34 -43.13
CA GLN A 16 3.98 21.35 -43.41
C GLN A 16 3.55 20.14 -44.25
N GLU A 17 4.35 19.76 -45.25
CA GLU A 17 4.06 18.62 -46.13
C GLU A 17 4.11 17.29 -45.37
N TYR A 18 5.04 17.16 -44.43
CA TYR A 18 5.10 16.01 -43.52
C TYR A 18 3.89 15.96 -42.57
N THR A 19 3.48 17.11 -42.04
CA THR A 19 2.27 17.23 -41.20
C THR A 19 1.02 16.78 -41.95
N GLU A 20 0.85 17.24 -43.19
CA GLU A 20 -0.29 16.90 -44.04
C GLU A 20 -0.31 15.40 -44.42
N ASN A 21 0.85 14.83 -44.76
CA ASN A 21 0.97 13.41 -45.06
C ASN A 21 0.69 12.50 -43.84
N LEU A 22 1.13 12.92 -42.66
CA LEU A 22 0.88 12.21 -41.41
C LEU A 22 -0.61 12.26 -41.03
N ALA A 23 -1.24 13.42 -41.16
CA ALA A 23 -2.66 13.60 -40.90
C ALA A 23 -3.50 12.71 -41.84
N LYS A 24 -3.12 12.62 -43.12
CA LYS A 24 -3.82 11.78 -44.11
C LYS A 24 -3.76 10.29 -43.77
N LYS A 25 -2.57 9.77 -43.45
CA LYS A 25 -2.39 8.37 -43.01
C LYS A 25 -3.18 8.04 -41.74
N PHE A 26 -3.21 8.98 -40.79
CA PHE A 26 -3.95 8.80 -39.54
C PHE A 26 -5.46 8.68 -39.79
N VAL A 27 -6.02 9.51 -40.66
CA VAL A 27 -7.44 9.44 -41.03
C VAL A 27 -7.78 8.13 -41.73
N GLU A 28 -6.91 7.65 -42.63
CA GLU A 28 -7.09 6.38 -43.34
C GLU A 28 -7.09 5.16 -42.39
N GLU A 29 -6.24 5.16 -41.36
CA GLU A 29 -6.20 4.10 -40.36
C GLU A 29 -7.35 4.19 -39.34
N ALA A 30 -7.74 5.40 -38.93
CA ALA A 30 -8.83 5.63 -37.97
C ALA A 30 -10.22 5.28 -38.52
N GLN A 31 -10.37 5.18 -39.85
CA GLN A 31 -11.62 4.80 -40.52
C GLN A 31 -11.83 3.27 -40.61
N LYS A 32 -10.82 2.45 -40.27
CA LYS A 32 -10.97 0.99 -40.24
C LYS A 32 -11.77 0.58 -38.98
N PRO A 33 -12.68 -0.41 -39.07
CA PRO A 33 -13.40 -0.88 -37.89
C PRO A 33 -12.48 -1.71 -36.98
N PHE A 34 -12.16 -1.21 -35.79
CA PHE A 34 -11.51 -1.97 -34.72
C PHE A 34 -12.10 -1.60 -33.35
N SER A 35 -12.21 -2.58 -32.44
CA SER A 35 -12.43 -2.28 -31.02
C SER A 35 -11.09 -1.82 -30.45
N VAL A 36 -10.99 -0.55 -30.06
CA VAL A 36 -9.70 0.01 -29.64
C VAL A 36 -9.34 -0.45 -28.23
N ASP A 37 -8.40 -1.39 -28.15
CA ASP A 37 -7.67 -1.66 -26.92
C ASP A 37 -6.67 -0.50 -26.68
N LEU A 38 -6.69 0.09 -25.48
CA LEU A 38 -5.79 1.18 -25.06
C LEU A 38 -4.30 0.78 -25.17
N LEU A 39 -4.00 -0.53 -25.11
CA LEU A 39 -2.66 -1.08 -25.31
C LEU A 39 -2.15 -0.91 -26.75
N VAL A 40 -3.06 -0.79 -27.73
CA VAL A 40 -2.73 -0.52 -29.13
C VAL A 40 -2.46 0.98 -29.30
N LEU A 41 -3.28 1.84 -28.70
CA LEU A 41 -3.07 3.29 -28.74
C LEU A 41 -1.73 3.70 -28.13
N SER A 42 -1.33 3.12 -26.98
CA SER A 42 -0.04 3.43 -26.35
C SER A 42 1.20 3.01 -27.16
N LYS A 43 1.03 2.06 -28.10
CA LYS A 43 2.09 1.61 -29.02
C LYS A 43 2.13 2.40 -30.33
N THR A 44 1.04 3.08 -30.68
CA THR A 44 0.90 3.79 -31.96
C THR A 44 1.15 5.30 -31.81
N VAL A 45 1.01 5.82 -30.58
CA VAL A 45 1.34 7.20 -30.23
C VAL A 45 2.86 7.33 -30.04
N PRO A 46 3.56 8.17 -30.83
CA PRO A 46 5.01 8.35 -30.69
C PRO A 46 5.39 8.79 -29.27
N ALA A 47 6.57 8.39 -28.79
CA ALA A 47 7.01 8.52 -27.39
C ALA A 47 7.02 9.97 -26.83
N ASN A 48 6.86 10.98 -27.69
CA ASN A 48 6.77 12.39 -27.36
C ASN A 48 5.33 12.92 -27.21
N TYR A 49 4.30 12.07 -27.28
CA TYR A 49 2.89 12.43 -27.09
C TYR A 49 2.27 11.65 -25.91
N SER A 50 1.36 12.28 -25.16
CA SER A 50 0.66 11.65 -24.02
C SER A 50 -0.84 11.55 -24.27
N ILE A 51 -1.42 10.40 -23.94
CA ILE A 51 -2.87 10.17 -23.93
C ILE A 51 -3.39 10.58 -22.55
N GLN A 52 -4.26 11.59 -22.49
CA GLN A 52 -4.83 12.11 -21.24
C GLN A 52 -6.26 11.58 -21.09
N TRP A 53 -6.48 10.70 -20.09
CA TRP A 53 -7.81 10.31 -19.62
C TRP A 53 -8.48 11.45 -18.86
N GLU A 54 -9.82 11.48 -18.78
CA GLU A 54 -10.62 12.51 -18.09
C GLU A 54 -9.94 12.94 -16.79
N GLN A 55 -9.28 14.09 -16.88
CA GLN A 55 -8.33 14.54 -15.90
C GLN A 55 -9.09 14.87 -14.62
N ILE A 56 -8.47 14.61 -13.46
CA ILE A 56 -8.88 15.14 -12.15
C ILE A 56 -9.61 16.50 -12.18
N PRO A 57 -9.19 17.50 -12.99
CA PRO A 57 -9.98 18.67 -13.36
C PRO A 57 -11.49 18.43 -13.57
N SER A 58 -11.89 17.53 -14.48
CA SER A 58 -13.30 17.24 -14.77
C SER A 58 -14.01 16.63 -13.57
N ILE A 59 -13.37 15.67 -12.88
CA ILE A 59 -13.94 15.01 -11.69
C ILE A 59 -14.21 16.04 -10.59
N LEU A 60 -13.31 17.00 -10.42
CA LEU A 60 -13.38 18.02 -9.37
C LEU A 60 -14.05 19.32 -9.83
N GLN A 61 -14.55 19.38 -11.06
CA GLN A 61 -15.17 20.56 -11.68
C GLN A 61 -14.25 21.81 -11.65
N LEU A 62 -12.97 21.58 -11.93
CA LEU A 62 -11.91 22.57 -12.02
C LEU A 62 -11.41 22.68 -13.46
N GLN A 63 -10.94 23.85 -13.83
CA GLN A 63 -10.24 24.05 -15.10
C GLN A 63 -8.81 23.51 -14.99
N PRO A 64 -8.20 23.00 -16.08
CA PRO A 64 -6.81 22.56 -16.07
C PRO A 64 -5.82 23.64 -15.58
N SER A 65 -6.10 24.91 -15.84
CA SER A 65 -5.31 26.05 -15.37
C SER A 65 -5.29 26.23 -13.85
N ALA A 66 -6.19 25.56 -13.12
CA ALA A 66 -6.16 25.55 -11.65
C ALA A 66 -5.02 24.69 -11.08
N PHE A 67 -4.36 23.89 -11.92
CA PHE A 67 -3.32 22.95 -11.51
C PHE A 67 -1.93 23.39 -11.98
N ASP A 68 -0.91 22.92 -11.28
CA ASP A 68 0.49 23.08 -11.67
C ASP A 68 1.22 21.72 -11.61
N PRO A 69 1.05 20.88 -12.65
CA PRO A 69 1.49 19.48 -12.60
C PRO A 69 2.99 19.26 -12.37
N LYS A 70 3.84 20.26 -12.65
CA LYS A 70 5.29 20.17 -12.35
C LYS A 70 5.57 20.01 -10.85
N HIS A 71 4.60 20.37 -10.02
CA HIS A 71 4.66 20.25 -8.57
C HIS A 71 3.78 19.12 -8.03
N ASP A 72 3.20 18.26 -8.87
CA ASP A 72 2.51 17.06 -8.40
C ASP A 72 3.46 16.16 -7.60
N ARG A 73 2.91 15.40 -6.66
CA ARG A 73 3.73 14.54 -5.80
C ARG A 73 3.01 13.25 -5.45
N ASP A 74 3.65 12.13 -5.76
CA ASP A 74 3.17 10.81 -5.41
C ASP A 74 3.70 10.40 -4.04
N TYR A 75 2.81 10.27 -3.05
CA TYR A 75 3.13 9.78 -1.71
C TYR A 75 2.69 8.32 -1.50
N ARG A 76 2.17 7.63 -2.53
CA ARG A 76 1.60 6.28 -2.40
C ARG A 76 2.64 5.21 -2.10
N SER A 77 3.86 5.39 -2.58
CA SER A 77 4.98 4.45 -2.42
C SER A 77 5.98 4.86 -1.34
N TRP A 78 5.70 5.94 -0.59
CA TRP A 78 6.66 6.48 0.36
C TRP A 78 6.75 5.68 1.68
N PRO A 79 7.94 5.56 2.29
CA PRO A 79 8.10 4.92 3.60
C PRO A 79 7.34 5.68 4.70
N VAL A 80 6.67 4.96 5.58
CA VAL A 80 5.84 5.56 6.66
C VAL A 80 6.70 6.20 7.77
N HIS A 81 7.96 5.77 7.92
CA HIS A 81 8.84 6.23 9.00
C HIS A 81 9.46 7.63 8.76
N ASP A 82 9.39 8.15 7.52
CA ASP A 82 9.82 9.51 7.15
C ASP A 82 8.63 10.49 7.05
N SER A 83 7.65 10.34 7.95
CA SER A 83 6.39 11.08 7.85
C SER A 83 6.44 12.48 8.47
N GLU A 84 7.09 12.68 9.63
CA GLU A 84 7.18 14.03 10.23
C GLU A 84 8.16 14.92 9.46
N GLN A 85 7.73 16.14 9.18
CA GLN A 85 8.47 17.18 8.49
C GLN A 85 8.17 18.53 9.12
N GLN A 86 9.00 19.53 8.83
CA GLN A 86 8.79 20.90 9.30
C GLN A 86 8.59 21.86 8.14
N ARG A 87 7.58 22.73 8.25
CA ARG A 87 7.34 23.87 7.36
C ARG A 87 6.86 25.05 8.20
N GLY A 88 7.30 26.27 7.86
CA GLY A 88 7.04 27.46 8.69
C GLY A 88 7.40 27.26 10.17
N ASN A 89 8.47 26.52 10.44
CA ASN A 89 8.92 26.12 11.78
C ASN A 89 7.91 25.28 12.60
N ARG A 90 6.90 24.66 11.98
CA ARG A 90 5.93 23.77 12.65
C ARG A 90 5.95 22.35 12.06
N PRO A 91 5.75 21.32 12.90
CA PRO A 91 5.70 19.94 12.44
C PRO A 91 4.40 19.64 11.69
N TYR A 92 4.48 18.80 10.67
CA TYR A 92 3.35 18.20 9.98
C TYR A 92 3.76 16.82 9.45
N TYR A 93 2.77 15.96 9.22
CA TYR A 93 3.00 14.60 8.73
C TYR A 93 2.66 14.49 7.26
N ARG A 94 3.59 14.01 6.44
CA ARG A 94 3.39 13.77 5.00
C ARG A 94 2.16 12.87 4.77
N PRO A 95 1.39 13.10 3.69
CA PRO A 95 0.18 12.34 3.42
C PRO A 95 0.53 11.02 2.72
N ILE A 96 1.24 10.12 3.41
CA ILE A 96 1.65 8.82 2.87
C ILE A 96 0.41 8.03 2.42
N GLY A 97 0.47 7.42 1.23
CA GLY A 97 -0.69 6.73 0.62
C GLY A 97 -1.57 7.61 -0.27
N TRP A 98 -1.28 8.91 -0.41
CA TRP A 98 -2.05 9.85 -1.23
C TRP A 98 -1.27 10.26 -2.49
N TYR A 99 -1.99 10.67 -3.52
CA TYR A 99 -1.41 11.41 -4.64
C TYR A 99 -1.81 12.87 -4.53
N ARG A 100 -0.84 13.79 -4.61
CA ARG A 100 -1.09 15.23 -4.60
C ARG A 100 -1.07 15.78 -6.01
N HIS A 101 -2.19 16.37 -6.39
CA HIS A 101 -2.27 17.32 -7.50
C HIS A 101 -1.99 18.72 -6.97
N ALA A 102 -0.92 19.35 -7.44
CA ALA A 102 -0.57 20.71 -7.04
C ALA A 102 -1.50 21.72 -7.70
N LEU A 103 -1.86 22.75 -6.94
CA LEU A 103 -2.64 23.87 -7.44
C LEU A 103 -1.72 24.96 -7.96
N SER A 104 -2.13 25.64 -9.03
CA SER A 104 -1.51 26.89 -9.42
C SER A 104 -1.91 27.96 -8.39
N VAL A 105 -0.92 28.46 -7.65
CA VAL A 105 -1.11 29.42 -6.54
C VAL A 105 -0.32 30.71 -6.70
N ILE A 106 0.52 30.81 -7.75
CA ILE A 106 1.21 32.03 -8.14
C ILE A 106 0.16 33.09 -8.47
N ASP A 107 0.34 34.31 -7.94
CA ASP A 107 -0.58 35.45 -8.06
C ASP A 107 -2.03 35.23 -7.59
N LYS A 108 -2.33 34.08 -6.98
CA LYS A 108 -3.68 33.72 -6.55
C LYS A 108 -4.08 34.40 -5.24
N TYR A 109 -3.12 34.56 -4.33
CA TYR A 109 -3.36 35.09 -3.00
C TYR A 109 -2.66 36.45 -2.83
N PRO A 110 -3.23 37.39 -2.08
CA PRO A 110 -2.60 38.69 -1.86
C PRO A 110 -1.32 38.55 -1.02
N GLY A 111 -0.37 39.45 -1.26
CA GLY A 111 0.93 39.49 -0.57
C GLY A 111 2.04 38.81 -1.36
N ASP A 112 3.17 38.58 -0.70
CA ASP A 112 4.32 37.87 -1.29
C ASP A 112 4.08 36.36 -1.40
N GLU A 113 5.03 35.65 -2.02
CA GLU A 113 5.03 34.18 -2.14
C GLU A 113 5.81 33.48 -1.02
N HIS A 114 6.31 34.19 -0.01
CA HIS A 114 7.14 33.59 1.04
C HIS A 114 6.37 32.52 1.83
N TRP A 115 5.05 32.66 1.96
CA TRP A 115 4.17 31.69 2.63
C TRP A 115 4.28 30.25 2.10
N VAL A 116 4.57 30.06 0.80
CA VAL A 116 4.68 28.73 0.18
C VAL A 116 6.11 28.19 0.13
N GLY A 117 7.06 28.91 0.76
CA GLY A 117 8.46 28.52 0.89
C GLY A 117 8.68 27.07 1.37
N MET A 118 9.90 26.57 1.17
CA MET A 118 10.29 25.20 1.52
C MET A 118 11.52 25.12 2.42
N ASN A 119 11.92 26.24 3.04
CA ASN A 119 13.20 26.41 3.74
C ASN A 119 13.06 26.85 5.20
N ASN A 120 11.84 26.90 5.74
CA ASN A 120 11.51 27.44 7.06
C ASN A 120 11.94 28.91 7.25
N GLY A 121 12.04 29.67 6.15
CA GLY A 121 12.40 31.08 6.19
C GLY A 121 11.33 31.94 6.86
N VAL A 122 11.71 33.17 7.22
CA VAL A 122 10.77 34.18 7.75
C VAL A 122 9.64 34.39 6.74
N GLY A 123 8.40 34.38 7.21
CA GLY A 123 7.20 34.52 6.37
C GLY A 123 6.67 33.20 5.79
N GLU A 124 7.39 32.07 5.91
CA GLU A 124 6.88 30.77 5.49
C GLU A 124 5.75 30.29 6.40
N TRP A 125 4.66 29.82 5.81
CA TRP A 125 3.49 29.34 6.55
C TRP A 125 3.58 27.83 6.81
N PRO A 126 3.20 27.37 8.01
CA PRO A 126 3.03 25.94 8.31
C PRO A 126 2.11 25.19 7.34
N VAL A 127 2.29 23.86 7.24
CA VAL A 127 1.45 22.96 6.45
C VAL A 127 0.44 22.23 7.35
N ALA A 128 -0.81 22.13 6.90
CA ALA A 128 -1.83 21.30 7.52
C ALA A 128 -2.84 20.79 6.45
N TYR A 129 -3.79 19.98 6.87
CA TYR A 129 -4.73 19.29 5.99
C TYR A 129 -6.18 19.60 6.34
N HIS A 130 -7.03 19.73 5.33
CA HIS A 130 -8.48 19.92 5.48
C HIS A 130 -9.24 18.81 4.76
N GLY A 131 -9.91 17.94 5.50
CA GLY A 131 -10.83 16.96 4.92
C GLY A 131 -12.05 17.66 4.34
N THR A 132 -12.50 17.23 3.16
CA THR A 132 -13.71 17.80 2.56
C THR A 132 -14.45 16.80 1.68
N LYS A 133 -15.61 17.20 1.16
CA LYS A 133 -16.38 16.44 0.17
C LYS A 133 -16.09 16.90 -1.25
N LYS A 134 -16.21 15.99 -2.23
CA LYS A 134 -15.96 16.25 -3.66
C LYS A 134 -16.57 17.57 -4.14
N GLY A 135 -17.86 17.79 -3.87
CA GLY A 135 -18.60 18.97 -4.33
C GLY A 135 -18.15 20.30 -3.70
N ALA A 136 -17.41 20.26 -2.59
CA ALA A 136 -16.88 21.46 -1.94
C ALA A 136 -15.52 21.89 -2.50
N VAL A 137 -14.81 21.01 -3.23
CA VAL A 137 -13.45 21.29 -3.75
C VAL A 137 -13.46 22.50 -4.68
N SER A 138 -14.26 22.51 -5.74
CA SER A 138 -14.32 23.62 -6.70
C SER A 138 -14.67 24.97 -6.04
N PRO A 139 -15.72 25.07 -5.20
CA PRO A 139 -15.98 26.28 -4.42
C PRO A 139 -14.81 26.71 -3.52
N ILE A 140 -14.17 25.79 -2.79
CA ILE A 140 -13.04 26.13 -1.92
C ILE A 140 -11.84 26.64 -2.73
N ILE A 141 -11.54 26.02 -3.88
CA ILE A 141 -10.42 26.47 -4.71
C ILE A 141 -10.68 27.84 -5.33
N LYS A 142 -11.94 28.20 -5.62
CA LYS A 142 -12.31 29.51 -6.18
C LYS A 142 -12.41 30.61 -5.13
N ASP A 143 -13.11 30.33 -4.03
CA ASP A 143 -13.55 31.35 -3.07
C ASP A 143 -12.79 31.28 -1.72
N GLY A 144 -11.92 30.29 -1.53
CA GLY A 144 -11.25 30.00 -0.26
C GLY A 144 -12.09 29.15 0.69
N LEU A 145 -11.47 28.74 1.81
CA LEU A 145 -12.20 28.06 2.88
C LEU A 145 -13.07 29.05 3.64
N LYS A 146 -14.24 28.57 4.07
CA LYS A 146 -15.17 29.34 4.91
C LYS A 146 -15.35 28.62 6.24
N ALA A 147 -15.63 29.40 7.28
CA ALA A 147 -15.95 28.86 8.59
C ALA A 147 -17.23 28.01 8.53
N ALA A 148 -17.24 26.89 9.25
CA ALA A 148 -18.46 26.11 9.43
C ALA A 148 -19.41 26.81 10.42
N GLY A 149 -20.72 26.59 10.29
CA GLY A 149 -21.71 27.14 11.23
C GLY A 149 -21.68 26.51 12.63
N VAL A 150 -20.89 25.45 12.84
CA VAL A 150 -20.65 24.78 14.12
C VAL A 150 -19.15 24.86 14.44
N ASP A 151 -18.84 25.40 15.61
CA ASP A 151 -17.46 25.65 16.04
C ASP A 151 -17.31 25.47 17.55
N ALA A 152 -16.71 24.35 17.94
CA ALA A 152 -16.56 23.94 19.33
C ALA A 152 -15.61 24.84 20.13
N TYR A 153 -14.66 25.51 19.46
CA TYR A 153 -13.63 26.33 20.11
C TYR A 153 -13.80 27.82 19.83
N ARG A 154 -14.97 28.27 19.36
CA ARG A 154 -15.25 29.69 19.09
C ARG A 154 -15.03 30.61 20.29
N ASN A 155 -15.37 30.12 21.49
CA ASN A 155 -15.20 30.87 22.73
C ASN A 155 -13.77 30.80 23.28
N GLN A 156 -12.97 29.86 22.79
CA GLN A 156 -11.59 29.67 23.25
C GLN A 156 -10.68 30.80 22.75
N VAL A 157 -10.96 31.37 21.56
CA VAL A 157 -10.19 32.52 21.05
C VAL A 157 -10.35 33.77 21.94
N VAL A 158 -11.50 33.90 22.61
CA VAL A 158 -11.74 34.96 23.60
C VAL A 158 -10.79 34.81 24.78
N LYS A 159 -10.65 33.58 25.29
CA LYS A 159 -9.79 33.28 26.44
C LYS A 159 -8.30 33.38 26.08
N ASP A 160 -7.91 32.81 24.95
CA ASP A 160 -6.50 32.64 24.61
C ASP A 160 -5.89 33.88 23.94
N LYS A 161 -6.71 34.69 23.26
CA LYS A 161 -6.26 35.81 22.42
C LYS A 161 -6.96 37.14 22.73
N GLY A 162 -7.95 37.16 23.61
CA GLY A 162 -8.71 38.38 23.91
C GLY A 162 -9.55 38.90 22.74
N LEU A 163 -9.87 38.04 21.77
CA LEU A 163 -10.66 38.40 20.59
C LEU A 163 -12.14 38.08 20.79
N GLU A 164 -13.02 38.68 19.99
CA GLU A 164 -14.43 38.28 19.98
C GLU A 164 -14.63 36.85 19.46
N ALA A 165 -15.71 36.19 19.90
CA ALA A 165 -16.05 34.86 19.43
C ALA A 165 -16.42 34.91 17.95
N GLN A 166 -15.58 34.30 17.13
CA GLN A 166 -15.74 34.24 15.67
C GLN A 166 -15.61 32.79 15.22
N TYR A 167 -16.31 32.41 14.14
CA TYR A 167 -16.19 31.08 13.56
C TYR A 167 -14.81 30.88 12.90
N GLY A 168 -14.31 29.65 12.94
CA GLY A 168 -12.99 29.29 12.43
C GLY A 168 -13.01 28.16 11.40
N ILE A 169 -11.85 27.95 10.78
CA ILE A 169 -11.55 26.88 9.84
C ILE A 169 -10.70 25.84 10.56
N TYR A 170 -11.09 24.57 10.45
CA TYR A 170 -10.40 23.46 11.09
C TYR A 170 -9.47 22.74 10.12
N LEU A 171 -8.24 22.49 10.57
CA LEU A 171 -7.19 21.76 9.87
C LEU A 171 -6.57 20.71 10.81
N ALA A 172 -5.87 19.72 10.25
CA ALA A 172 -5.11 18.74 11.01
C ALA A 172 -3.64 18.73 10.58
N THR A 173 -2.69 18.56 11.51
CA THR A 173 -1.27 18.37 11.17
C THR A 173 -0.98 17.01 10.54
N HIS A 174 -1.93 16.07 10.61
CA HIS A 174 -1.83 14.72 10.07
C HIS A 174 -2.98 14.39 9.11
N CYS A 175 -2.64 13.99 7.87
CA CYS A 175 -3.65 13.64 6.86
C CYS A 175 -4.37 12.33 7.22
N ASN A 176 -3.63 11.22 7.46
CA ASN A 176 -4.19 9.88 7.69
C ASN A 176 -4.74 9.59 9.10
N LYS A 177 -4.68 10.56 10.01
CA LYS A 177 -5.02 10.40 11.43
C LYS A 177 -5.80 11.62 11.94
N GLY A 178 -6.46 12.32 11.02
CA GLY A 178 -7.09 13.59 11.30
C GLY A 178 -7.99 14.01 10.15
N ALA A 179 -7.40 14.56 9.09
CA ALA A 179 -8.17 15.13 7.99
C ALA A 179 -8.94 14.10 7.15
N ASP A 180 -8.48 12.85 7.07
CA ASP A 180 -9.13 11.79 6.26
C ASP A 180 -10.21 10.97 7.01
N ALA A 181 -10.43 11.28 8.28
CA ALA A 181 -11.49 10.67 9.07
C ALA A 181 -12.84 10.83 8.35
N GLN A 182 -13.69 9.80 8.42
CA GLN A 182 -14.92 9.70 7.63
C GLN A 182 -15.86 10.90 7.80
N ARG A 183 -15.85 11.55 8.97
CA ARG A 183 -16.65 12.74 9.27
C ARG A 183 -16.18 14.02 8.56
N TYR A 184 -14.96 14.04 8.03
CA TYR A 184 -14.36 15.22 7.38
C TYR A 184 -14.09 15.01 5.90
N ALA A 185 -13.51 13.87 5.52
CA ALA A 185 -13.27 13.51 4.13
C ALA A 185 -14.30 12.47 3.65
N GLU A 186 -15.30 12.95 2.91
CA GLU A 186 -16.34 12.10 2.34
C GLU A 186 -15.78 11.31 1.15
N THR A 187 -16.15 10.03 1.08
CA THR A 187 -15.83 9.23 -0.10
C THR A 187 -16.81 9.53 -1.24
N PHE A 188 -16.30 9.63 -2.46
CA PHE A 188 -17.08 9.72 -3.69
C PHE A 188 -16.62 8.69 -4.71
N THR A 189 -17.52 8.34 -5.64
CA THR A 189 -17.25 7.37 -6.70
C THR A 189 -16.96 8.08 -8.03
N VAL A 190 -16.06 7.50 -8.80
CA VAL A 190 -15.67 7.91 -10.16
C VAL A 190 -15.95 6.74 -11.09
N LYS A 191 -16.68 6.99 -12.18
CA LYS A 191 -16.87 5.99 -13.23
C LYS A 191 -15.56 5.79 -13.97
N MET A 192 -15.17 4.53 -14.09
CA MET A 192 -13.96 4.15 -14.77
C MET A 192 -14.24 3.91 -16.26
N PRO A 193 -13.20 4.03 -17.09
CA PRO A 193 -13.26 3.66 -18.50
C PRO A 193 -13.80 2.24 -18.75
N PRO A 194 -14.53 2.01 -19.85
CA PRO A 194 -14.79 0.66 -20.34
C PRO A 194 -13.47 -0.09 -20.55
N GLY A 195 -13.38 -1.34 -20.07
CA GLY A 195 -12.17 -2.17 -20.16
C GLY A 195 -11.23 -2.10 -18.96
N MET A 196 -11.51 -1.29 -17.94
CA MET A 196 -10.86 -1.39 -16.62
C MET A 196 -11.45 -2.54 -15.80
N ALA A 197 -10.66 -3.11 -14.90
CA ALA A 197 -11.06 -4.23 -14.04
C ALA A 197 -12.28 -3.93 -13.13
N SER A 198 -12.58 -2.65 -12.90
CA SER A 198 -13.80 -2.20 -12.25
C SER A 198 -14.45 -1.07 -13.05
N GLU A 199 -15.79 -1.07 -13.12
CA GLU A 199 -16.58 -0.02 -13.78
C GLU A 199 -16.59 1.29 -12.99
N GLU A 200 -16.27 1.23 -11.70
CA GLU A 200 -16.22 2.37 -10.80
C GLU A 200 -15.04 2.24 -9.82
N ALA A 201 -14.55 3.38 -9.33
CA ALA A 201 -13.54 3.47 -8.29
C ALA A 201 -13.90 4.55 -7.28
N ALA A 202 -13.74 4.25 -5.99
CA ALA A 202 -14.05 5.19 -4.93
C ALA A 202 -12.79 5.95 -4.46
N TYR A 203 -12.97 7.20 -4.03
CA TYR A 203 -11.90 8.12 -3.68
C TYR A 203 -12.29 9.00 -2.50
N LYS A 204 -11.30 9.36 -1.69
CA LYS A 204 -11.38 10.45 -0.71
C LYS A 204 -10.58 11.64 -1.21
N VAL A 205 -11.00 12.83 -0.79
CA VAL A 205 -10.31 14.08 -1.08
C VAL A 205 -9.96 14.83 0.20
N VAL A 206 -8.73 15.31 0.27
CA VAL A 206 -8.22 16.17 1.34
C VAL A 206 -7.49 17.34 0.68
N LEU A 207 -7.62 18.55 1.21
CA LEU A 207 -6.84 19.70 0.76
C LEU A 207 -5.56 19.79 1.59
N GLN A 208 -4.44 19.96 0.91
CA GLN A 208 -3.19 20.37 1.55
C GLN A 208 -3.14 21.90 1.59
N CYS A 209 -3.05 22.44 2.79
CA CYS A 209 -3.16 23.86 3.07
C CYS A 209 -1.89 24.40 3.71
N ARG A 210 -1.66 25.70 3.52
CA ARG A 210 -0.80 26.53 4.35
C ARG A 210 -1.66 27.36 5.29
N TYR A 211 -1.21 27.61 6.52
CA TYR A 211 -1.93 28.46 7.45
C TYR A 211 -1.03 29.52 8.10
N ASN A 212 -1.58 30.72 8.34
CA ASN A 212 -0.82 31.82 8.91
C ASN A 212 -0.56 31.57 10.40
N ILE A 213 0.71 31.65 10.80
CA ILE A 213 1.17 31.37 12.17
C ILE A 213 0.57 32.32 13.21
N ASN A 214 0.09 33.50 12.79
CA ASN A 214 -0.46 34.51 13.68
C ASN A 214 -1.99 34.42 13.85
N THR A 215 -2.66 33.46 13.21
CA THR A 215 -4.13 33.47 13.10
C THR A 215 -4.80 32.17 13.55
N PHE A 216 -4.14 31.36 14.38
CA PHE A 216 -4.67 30.07 14.81
C PHE A 216 -4.61 29.82 16.33
N THR A 217 -5.41 28.86 16.77
CA THR A 217 -5.28 28.16 18.05
C THR A 217 -5.08 26.67 17.80
N GLU A 218 -4.35 25.99 18.69
CA GLU A 218 -4.01 24.57 18.59
C GLU A 218 -4.70 23.80 19.70
N HIS A 219 -5.30 22.66 19.35
CA HIS A 219 -6.06 21.83 20.28
C HIS A 219 -5.62 20.36 20.16
N SER A 220 -5.65 19.66 21.29
CA SER A 220 -5.66 18.20 21.30
C SER A 220 -7.07 17.70 20.98
N TRP A 221 -7.16 16.59 20.23
CA TRP A 221 -8.44 15.94 19.93
C TRP A 221 -9.06 15.39 21.21
N THR A 222 -10.10 16.05 21.74
CA THR A 222 -10.76 15.63 23.00
C THR A 222 -12.13 15.00 22.81
N TRP A 223 -12.65 14.90 21.57
CA TRP A 223 -14.07 14.61 21.29
C TRP A 223 -14.33 13.45 20.31
N THR A 224 -13.41 12.51 20.15
CA THR A 224 -13.64 11.28 19.36
C THR A 224 -13.46 10.00 20.18
N PRO A 225 -14.30 8.98 19.95
CA PRO A 225 -14.18 7.66 20.60
C PRO A 225 -13.07 6.77 20.00
N GLU A 226 -12.36 7.22 18.96
CA GLU A 226 -11.18 6.55 18.39
C GLU A 226 -9.94 6.81 19.28
N PRO A 227 -9.05 5.83 19.49
CA PRO A 227 -7.87 6.00 20.32
C PRO A 227 -7.01 7.17 19.83
N PHE A 228 -6.74 8.10 20.75
CA PHE A 228 -5.98 9.32 20.53
C PHE A 228 -4.61 9.03 19.93
N ASP A 229 -4.32 9.60 18.76
CA ASP A 229 -2.95 9.68 18.27
C ASP A 229 -2.31 11.01 18.74
N PRO A 230 -1.34 10.97 19.66
CA PRO A 230 -0.71 12.17 20.22
C PRO A 230 -0.01 13.05 19.17
N LEU A 231 0.25 12.52 17.97
CA LEU A 231 0.94 13.19 16.88
C LEU A 231 -0.01 14.03 16.01
N ALA A 232 -1.32 13.80 16.06
CA ALA A 232 -2.32 14.55 15.30
C ALA A 232 -2.87 15.75 16.10
N LYS A 233 -2.44 16.96 15.75
CA LYS A 233 -2.96 18.21 16.33
C LYS A 233 -4.08 18.78 15.47
N GLU A 234 -5.10 19.34 16.11
CA GLU A 234 -6.15 20.11 15.46
C GLU A 234 -5.77 21.59 15.46
N ILE A 235 -5.75 22.21 14.28
CA ILE A 235 -5.42 23.62 14.08
C ILE A 235 -6.71 24.33 13.73
N ARG A 236 -7.11 25.28 14.55
CA ARG A 236 -8.27 26.14 14.30
C ARG A 236 -7.82 27.53 13.90
N VAL A 237 -8.02 27.88 12.64
CA VAL A 237 -7.67 29.19 12.09
C VAL A 237 -8.88 30.13 12.20
N TYR A 238 -8.73 31.23 12.92
CA TYR A 238 -9.83 32.15 13.22
C TYR A 238 -9.91 33.37 12.29
N LYS A 239 -8.96 33.52 11.35
CA LYS A 239 -9.06 34.47 10.23
C LYS A 239 -9.21 33.73 8.90
N MET A 240 -10.21 34.10 8.10
CA MET A 240 -10.57 33.35 6.88
C MET A 240 -9.49 33.40 5.79
N ASP A 241 -8.79 34.51 5.67
CA ASP A 241 -7.64 34.70 4.75
C ASP A 241 -6.34 34.03 5.27
N GLY A 242 -6.37 33.51 6.49
CA GLY A 242 -5.27 32.82 7.14
C GLY A 242 -5.06 31.37 6.69
N VAL A 243 -5.81 30.88 5.69
CA VAL A 243 -5.66 29.53 5.13
C VAL A 243 -5.60 29.56 3.62
N ARG A 244 -4.61 28.88 3.03
CA ARG A 244 -4.38 28.82 1.58
C ARG A 244 -4.23 27.37 1.12
N PRO A 245 -5.21 26.78 0.42
CA PRO A 245 -5.03 25.53 -0.30
C PRO A 245 -3.95 25.65 -1.37
N TYR A 246 -3.04 24.68 -1.44
CA TYR A 246 -2.01 24.62 -2.47
C TYR A 246 -1.87 23.24 -3.11
N GLY A 247 -2.58 22.23 -2.60
CA GLY A 247 -2.65 20.92 -3.22
C GLY A 247 -3.97 20.21 -2.93
N ILE A 248 -4.38 19.36 -3.86
CA ILE A 248 -5.51 18.44 -3.71
C ILE A 248 -4.92 17.04 -3.57
N LEU A 249 -5.18 16.40 -2.44
CA LEU A 249 -4.80 15.03 -2.18
C LEU A 249 -5.96 14.12 -2.55
N LEU A 250 -5.70 13.16 -3.43
CA LEU A 250 -6.63 12.09 -3.78
C LEU A 250 -6.04 10.76 -3.34
N LYS A 251 -6.87 9.99 -2.65
CA LYS A 251 -6.57 8.60 -2.30
C LYS A 251 -7.69 7.75 -2.83
N LYS A 252 -7.34 6.78 -3.67
CA LYS A 252 -8.28 5.73 -4.05
C LYS A 252 -8.67 5.02 -2.76
N VAL A 253 -9.93 5.18 -2.37
CA VAL A 253 -10.51 4.42 -1.28
C VAL A 253 -10.97 3.15 -1.94
N ASN A 254 -10.30 2.07 -1.61
CA ASN A 254 -10.87 0.80 -1.93
C ASN A 254 -12.04 0.63 -0.92
N HIS A 255 -13.25 1.10 -1.30
CA HIS A 255 -14.48 0.76 -0.56
C HIS A 255 -14.69 -0.75 -0.50
N ASN A 256 -14.07 -1.44 -1.47
CA ASN A 256 -13.76 -2.86 -1.49
C ASN A 256 -12.23 -3.00 -1.57
N ALA A 257 -11.46 -2.56 -0.57
CA ALA A 257 -10.11 -3.10 -0.43
C ALA A 257 -10.37 -4.58 -0.28
N GLU A 258 -10.13 -5.35 -1.35
CA GLU A 258 -9.99 -6.79 -1.22
C GLU A 258 -9.20 -6.99 0.07
N PRO A 259 -9.79 -7.65 1.09
CA PRO A 259 -9.11 -8.00 2.33
C PRO A 259 -7.68 -8.39 1.97
N ASN A 260 -6.66 -7.61 2.34
CA ASN A 260 -5.32 -7.89 1.85
C ASN A 260 -4.29 -7.80 2.97
N LEU A 261 -3.88 -8.96 3.45
CA LEU A 261 -2.85 -9.16 4.46
C LEU A 261 -1.42 -9.07 3.89
N THR A 262 -1.26 -8.98 2.56
CA THR A 262 0.05 -8.83 1.91
C THR A 262 0.81 -7.66 2.52
N GLY A 263 1.88 -7.94 3.25
CA GLY A 263 2.56 -6.96 4.10
C GLY A 263 3.75 -7.56 4.84
N VAL A 264 4.52 -6.69 5.49
CA VAL A 264 5.43 -7.08 6.55
C VAL A 264 4.72 -6.88 7.89
N TRP A 265 4.89 -7.84 8.79
CA TRP A 265 4.24 -7.86 10.09
C TRP A 265 5.27 -8.13 11.18
N ILE A 266 5.13 -7.47 12.32
CA ILE A 266 5.94 -7.72 13.52
C ILE A 266 5.05 -8.36 14.58
N CYS A 267 5.54 -9.41 15.22
CA CYS A 267 4.84 -10.12 16.30
C CYS A 267 5.48 -9.84 17.65
N ASP A 268 4.64 -9.52 18.65
CA ASP A 268 4.96 -9.31 20.06
C ASP A 268 6.21 -8.44 20.28
N ASP A 269 6.28 -7.30 19.58
CA ASP A 269 7.28 -6.29 19.88
C ASP A 269 7.04 -5.72 21.27
N ASN A 270 7.86 -6.13 22.24
CA ASN A 270 8.07 -5.27 23.40
C ASN A 270 8.67 -3.97 22.84
N GLU A 271 7.99 -2.84 23.01
CA GLU A 271 8.39 -1.50 22.52
C GLU A 271 9.83 -1.09 22.93
N HIS A 272 10.47 -1.86 23.81
CA HIS A 272 11.82 -1.68 24.32
C HIS A 272 12.88 -2.66 23.77
N ASN A 273 12.53 -3.72 23.02
CA ASN A 273 13.53 -4.63 22.43
C ASN A 273 13.08 -5.28 21.10
N VAL A 274 13.18 -4.52 20.00
CA VAL A 274 12.86 -4.96 18.63
C VAL A 274 13.71 -6.16 18.15
N GLN A 275 14.83 -6.47 18.81
CA GLN A 275 15.73 -7.57 18.41
C GLN A 275 15.16 -8.97 18.70
N ASP A 276 14.20 -9.08 19.63
CA ASP A 276 13.53 -10.34 19.95
C ASP A 276 12.21 -10.54 19.19
N ALA A 277 11.75 -9.53 18.45
CA ALA A 277 10.47 -9.56 17.77
C ALA A 277 10.51 -10.42 16.50
N GLY A 278 9.43 -11.18 16.28
CA GLY A 278 9.26 -11.97 15.07
C GLY A 278 8.85 -11.11 13.89
N THR A 279 9.54 -11.22 12.75
CA THR A 279 9.18 -10.56 11.50
C THR A 279 8.55 -11.56 10.54
N TYR A 280 7.40 -11.21 9.97
CA TYR A 280 6.60 -12.08 9.09
C TYR A 280 6.33 -11.39 7.75
N PHE A 281 6.73 -12.05 6.67
CA PHE A 281 6.49 -11.65 5.29
C PHE A 281 5.25 -12.36 4.78
N VAL A 282 4.14 -11.64 4.67
CA VAL A 282 2.84 -12.20 4.35
C VAL A 282 2.49 -11.86 2.90
N SER A 283 1.94 -12.85 2.18
CA SER A 283 1.40 -12.67 0.83
C SER A 283 0.03 -13.32 0.71
N GLN A 284 -0.91 -12.57 0.15
CA GLN A 284 -2.27 -13.03 -0.07
C GLN A 284 -2.59 -13.06 -1.56
N PHE A 285 -3.24 -14.13 -1.98
CA PHE A 285 -3.72 -14.38 -3.34
C PHE A 285 -5.18 -14.83 -3.27
N GLY A 286 -6.12 -13.92 -3.55
CA GLY A 286 -7.54 -14.17 -3.31
C GLY A 286 -7.80 -14.40 -1.82
N GLU A 287 -8.25 -15.61 -1.45
CA GLU A 287 -8.44 -15.99 -0.05
C GLU A 287 -7.24 -16.74 0.55
N LYS A 288 -6.28 -17.17 -0.28
CA LYS A 288 -5.09 -17.91 0.14
C LYS A 288 -4.08 -16.96 0.75
N VAL A 289 -3.57 -17.29 1.93
CA VAL A 289 -2.55 -16.50 2.65
C VAL A 289 -1.37 -17.39 2.95
N PHE A 290 -0.19 -16.86 2.64
CA PHE A 290 1.11 -17.49 2.84
C PHE A 290 1.96 -16.58 3.71
N TRP A 291 2.78 -17.14 4.59
CA TRP A 291 3.82 -16.36 5.25
C TRP A 291 5.16 -17.06 5.31
N PHE A 292 6.20 -16.24 5.50
CA PHE A 292 7.50 -16.64 6.03
C PHE A 292 7.78 -15.80 7.29
N GLY A 293 7.94 -16.44 8.44
CA GLY A 293 8.27 -15.82 9.72
C GLY A 293 9.70 -16.13 10.16
N ARG A 294 10.39 -15.16 10.75
CA ARG A 294 11.73 -15.35 11.34
C ARG A 294 12.03 -14.34 12.44
N GLN A 295 13.03 -14.59 13.26
CA GLN A 295 13.57 -13.54 14.13
C GLN A 295 14.30 -12.45 13.33
N TYR A 296 14.20 -11.22 13.82
CA TYR A 296 14.92 -10.07 13.27
C TYR A 296 16.44 -10.25 13.39
N LYS A 297 17.15 -10.17 12.24
CA LYS A 297 18.59 -10.41 12.05
C LYS A 297 19.07 -11.85 12.34
N ALA A 298 20.11 -12.28 11.63
CA ALA A 298 20.77 -13.57 11.85
C ALA A 298 21.67 -13.51 13.10
N PRO A 299 21.85 -14.61 13.84
CA PRO A 299 21.37 -15.98 13.58
C PRO A 299 19.89 -16.19 13.90
N TRP A 300 19.17 -16.93 13.04
CA TRP A 300 17.73 -17.17 13.20
C TRP A 300 17.47 -18.14 14.35
N ASN A 301 16.98 -17.66 15.50
CA ASN A 301 16.56 -18.61 16.55
C ASN A 301 15.34 -19.42 16.15
N PHE A 302 14.47 -18.83 15.31
CA PHE A 302 13.36 -19.50 14.65
C PHE A 302 13.19 -19.01 13.21
N ALA A 303 12.66 -19.89 12.38
CA ALA A 303 12.17 -19.60 11.04
C ALA A 303 10.98 -20.54 10.77
N ASN A 304 9.84 -20.03 10.34
CA ASN A 304 8.66 -20.83 10.03
C ASN A 304 7.95 -20.35 8.79
N VAL A 305 7.13 -21.22 8.20
CA VAL A 305 6.26 -20.89 7.08
C VAL A 305 4.83 -21.27 7.43
N SER A 306 3.86 -20.68 6.75
CA SER A 306 2.46 -21.06 6.90
C SER A 306 1.67 -20.91 5.61
N TYR A 307 0.53 -21.58 5.63
CA TYR A 307 -0.52 -21.46 4.65
C TYR A 307 -1.87 -21.54 5.34
N GLY A 308 -2.82 -20.73 4.88
CA GLY A 308 -4.22 -20.84 5.25
C GLY A 308 -5.13 -20.09 4.31
N THR A 309 -6.41 -20.07 4.65
CA THR A 309 -7.44 -19.38 3.86
C THR A 309 -8.22 -18.45 4.78
N ILE A 310 -8.31 -17.18 4.41
CA ILE A 310 -9.03 -16.17 5.19
C ILE A 310 -10.55 -16.34 5.03
N SER A 311 -11.27 -16.51 6.14
CA SER A 311 -12.73 -16.33 6.17
C SER A 311 -13.02 -14.83 6.22
N ARG A 312 -13.50 -14.26 5.11
CA ARG A 312 -13.77 -12.82 4.98
C ARG A 312 -14.90 -12.37 5.91
N ASN A 313 -15.91 -13.22 6.11
CA ASN A 313 -17.07 -12.90 6.96
C ASN A 313 -16.70 -12.91 8.43
N ASP A 314 -15.88 -13.87 8.87
CA ASP A 314 -15.52 -14.02 10.28
C ASP A 314 -14.27 -13.23 10.67
N ARG A 315 -13.57 -12.63 9.69
CA ARG A 315 -12.26 -11.99 9.86
C ARG A 315 -11.27 -12.90 10.61
N LYS A 316 -11.30 -14.18 10.25
CA LYS A 316 -10.44 -15.21 10.83
C LYS A 316 -9.58 -15.82 9.74
N LEU A 317 -8.31 -16.01 10.06
CA LEU A 317 -7.34 -16.70 9.24
C LEU A 317 -6.82 -17.92 10.01
N PRO A 318 -7.48 -19.08 9.87
CA PRO A 318 -6.91 -20.35 10.27
C PRO A 318 -5.76 -20.72 9.32
N ILE A 319 -4.59 -21.00 9.89
CA ILE A 319 -3.39 -21.43 9.16
C ILE A 319 -2.81 -22.71 9.76
N LEU A 320 -2.14 -23.46 8.91
CA LEU A 320 -1.16 -24.47 9.31
C LEU A 320 0.22 -23.84 9.19
N TRP A 321 1.06 -24.04 10.21
CA TRP A 321 2.42 -23.52 10.25
C TRP A 321 3.39 -24.60 10.70
N GLY A 322 4.66 -24.45 10.29
CA GLY A 322 5.75 -25.33 10.71
C GLY A 322 7.09 -24.61 10.67
N ASP A 323 7.94 -24.95 11.63
CA ASP A 323 9.33 -24.51 11.68
C ASP A 323 10.14 -25.16 10.54
N LEU A 324 10.95 -24.33 9.90
CA LEU A 324 11.99 -24.78 8.98
C LEU A 324 13.17 -25.33 9.80
N PRO A 325 13.96 -26.28 9.27
CA PRO A 325 15.12 -26.85 9.98
C PRO A 325 16.33 -25.89 10.04
N LEU A 326 16.07 -24.58 10.08
CA LEU A 326 17.03 -23.50 10.21
C LEU A 326 17.06 -22.93 11.64
N GLY A 327 15.99 -23.14 12.42
CA GLY A 327 15.87 -22.71 13.81
C GLY A 327 16.22 -23.81 14.81
N HIS A 328 16.15 -23.48 16.11
CA HIS A 328 16.46 -24.42 17.20
C HIS A 328 15.44 -25.54 17.32
N ASN A 329 14.16 -25.22 17.09
CA ASN A 329 13.05 -26.14 17.29
C ASN A 329 12.46 -26.59 15.95
N ARG A 330 11.65 -27.66 16.01
CA ARG A 330 10.91 -28.23 14.87
C ARG A 330 9.44 -28.32 15.21
N LEU A 331 8.87 -27.20 15.63
CA LEU A 331 7.48 -27.11 16.05
C LEU A 331 6.57 -26.91 14.84
N PHE A 332 5.31 -27.26 15.01
CA PHE A 332 4.28 -27.08 14.00
C PHE A 332 2.93 -27.07 14.69
N GLY A 333 1.92 -26.64 13.97
CA GLY A 333 0.56 -26.72 14.46
C GLY A 333 -0.42 -25.84 13.70
N ARG A 334 -1.55 -25.60 14.36
CA ARG A 334 -2.61 -24.74 13.89
C ARG A 334 -2.59 -23.42 14.64
N LEU A 335 -2.71 -22.34 13.89
CA LEU A 335 -2.89 -21.00 14.43
C LEU A 335 -4.16 -20.38 13.83
N ILE A 336 -4.96 -19.73 14.66
CA ILE A 336 -6.13 -18.97 14.23
C ILE A 336 -5.85 -17.51 14.53
N LEU A 337 -5.80 -16.70 13.49
CA LEU A 337 -5.58 -15.25 13.61
C LEU A 337 -6.91 -14.51 13.43
N GLU A 338 -7.26 -13.67 14.39
CA GLU A 338 -8.38 -12.73 14.31
C GLU A 338 -7.89 -11.40 13.76
N ILE A 339 -8.55 -10.87 12.74
CA ILE A 339 -8.09 -9.74 11.94
C ILE A 339 -8.90 -8.49 12.27
N SER A 340 -8.22 -7.37 12.54
CA SER A 340 -8.87 -6.09 12.77
C SER A 340 -9.60 -5.59 11.51
N PRO A 341 -10.69 -4.79 11.66
CA PRO A 341 -11.44 -4.28 10.51
C PRO A 341 -10.61 -3.48 9.49
N ASP A 342 -9.51 -2.89 9.91
CA ASP A 342 -8.59 -2.10 9.06
C ASP A 342 -7.43 -2.92 8.47
N TYR A 343 -7.38 -4.23 8.72
CA TYR A 343 -6.33 -5.15 8.26
C TYR A 343 -4.91 -4.74 8.69
N GLN A 344 -4.79 -4.00 9.80
CA GLN A 344 -3.51 -3.57 10.35
C GLN A 344 -3.03 -4.44 11.53
N ILE A 345 -3.93 -5.19 12.17
CA ILE A 345 -3.63 -6.03 13.33
C ILE A 345 -4.16 -7.45 13.10
N MET A 346 -3.36 -8.44 13.48
CA MET A 346 -3.82 -9.82 13.67
C MET A 346 -3.52 -10.28 15.08
N VAL A 347 -4.46 -10.92 15.75
CA VAL A 347 -4.29 -11.42 17.12
C VAL A 347 -4.50 -12.93 17.13
N LYS A 348 -3.67 -13.65 17.86
CA LYS A 348 -3.86 -15.09 18.12
C LYS A 348 -5.20 -15.29 18.83
N GLY A 349 -6.14 -15.88 18.10
CA GLY A 349 -7.49 -16.17 18.56
C GLY A 349 -7.59 -17.48 19.33
N ASN A 350 -8.75 -17.65 19.96
CA ASN A 350 -9.10 -18.87 20.70
C ASN A 350 -9.15 -20.09 19.77
N GLY A 351 -8.64 -21.24 20.25
CA GLY A 351 -8.54 -22.48 19.47
C GLY A 351 -7.23 -22.65 18.68
N SER A 352 -6.30 -21.71 18.82
CA SER A 352 -4.92 -21.85 18.36
C SER A 352 -4.12 -22.80 19.26
N ASP A 353 -3.14 -23.50 18.71
CA ASP A 353 -2.23 -24.33 19.51
C ASP A 353 -1.41 -23.46 20.46
N LYS A 354 -1.25 -23.93 21.70
CA LYS A 354 -0.48 -23.22 22.74
C LYS A 354 1.02 -23.13 22.42
N ILE A 355 1.50 -23.99 21.52
CA ILE A 355 2.92 -24.14 21.20
C ILE A 355 3.49 -23.01 20.35
N PHE A 356 2.65 -22.28 19.61
CA PHE A 356 3.08 -21.08 18.90
C PHE A 356 3.18 -19.90 19.87
N GLY A 357 4.38 -19.35 20.06
CA GLY A 357 4.62 -18.30 21.07
C GLY A 357 3.99 -16.94 20.74
N GLY A 358 3.91 -16.59 19.45
CA GLY A 358 3.46 -15.28 19.00
C GLY A 358 1.96 -15.00 19.23
N THR A 359 1.60 -13.81 19.73
CA THR A 359 0.21 -13.46 20.09
C THR A 359 -0.37 -12.26 19.37
N HIS A 360 0.42 -11.22 19.10
CA HIS A 360 -0.05 -9.96 18.56
C HIS A 360 0.82 -9.50 17.39
N PHE A 361 0.22 -9.42 16.21
CA PHE A 361 0.89 -9.06 14.97
C PHE A 361 0.41 -7.70 14.52
N ARG A 362 1.35 -6.78 14.30
CA ARG A 362 1.08 -5.46 13.76
C ARG A 362 1.74 -5.30 12.41
N ARG A 363 0.98 -4.79 11.45
CA ARG A 363 1.51 -4.46 10.14
C ARG A 363 2.53 -3.34 10.29
N VAL A 364 3.68 -3.52 9.64
CA VAL A 364 4.72 -2.52 9.55
C VAL A 364 5.01 -2.17 8.09
N PRO A 365 5.64 -1.01 7.84
CA PRO A 365 6.00 -0.59 6.50
C PRO A 365 6.99 -1.53 5.83
N ASN A 366 6.92 -1.61 4.50
CA ASN A 366 7.73 -2.51 3.67
C ASN A 366 9.25 -2.24 3.69
N GLN A 367 9.72 -1.23 4.42
CA GLN A 367 11.16 -1.01 4.63
C GLN A 367 11.84 -2.13 5.43
N HIS A 368 11.07 -2.99 6.08
CA HIS A 368 11.54 -4.22 6.73
C HIS A 368 11.62 -5.40 5.76
N LEU A 369 11.34 -5.20 4.46
CA LEU A 369 11.66 -6.18 3.42
C LEU A 369 13.17 -6.35 3.36
N ASP A 370 13.59 -7.59 3.60
CA ASP A 370 14.98 -7.99 3.62
C ASP A 370 15.21 -9.09 2.58
N LYS A 371 16.45 -9.21 2.13
CA LYS A 371 16.89 -10.37 1.35
C LYS A 371 17.39 -11.43 2.32
N PHE A 372 17.04 -12.67 2.05
CA PHE A 372 17.50 -13.81 2.82
C PHE A 372 18.01 -14.87 1.84
N GLU A 373 18.94 -15.68 2.31
CA GLU A 373 19.58 -16.73 1.54
C GLU A 373 19.37 -18.06 2.26
N VAL A 374 19.33 -19.15 1.51
CA VAL A 374 19.40 -20.51 2.04
C VAL A 374 20.71 -21.09 1.54
N ASP A 375 21.53 -21.64 2.43
CA ASP A 375 22.82 -22.23 2.06
C ASP A 375 23.04 -23.60 2.71
N ALA A 376 23.69 -24.52 1.99
CA ALA A 376 23.98 -25.86 2.48
C ALA A 376 24.85 -25.85 3.74
N ASN A 377 25.69 -24.83 3.93
CA ASN A 377 26.56 -24.71 5.10
C ASN A 377 25.87 -24.09 6.33
N MET A 378 24.58 -23.77 6.24
CA MET A 378 23.82 -23.32 7.40
C MET A 378 23.74 -24.44 8.45
N LYS A 379 23.52 -24.05 9.72
CA LYS A 379 23.31 -25.03 10.79
C LYS A 379 21.91 -25.60 10.66
N TRP A 380 21.83 -26.85 10.22
CA TRP A 380 20.56 -27.54 10.02
C TRP A 380 20.16 -28.35 11.26
N SER A 381 18.91 -28.21 11.69
CA SER A 381 18.29 -29.08 12.70
C SER A 381 17.74 -30.34 12.01
N THR A 382 18.62 -31.23 11.58
CA THR A 382 18.27 -32.43 10.80
C THR A 382 18.29 -33.70 11.66
N THR A 383 17.44 -34.66 11.31
CA THR A 383 17.65 -36.07 11.69
C THR A 383 17.98 -36.87 10.44
N THR A 384 18.77 -37.94 10.56
CA THR A 384 19.29 -38.71 9.41
C THR A 384 18.22 -39.45 8.60
N ASN A 385 16.97 -39.51 9.08
CA ASN A 385 15.91 -40.34 8.50
C ASN A 385 14.70 -39.56 7.97
N ASP A 386 14.77 -38.23 7.87
CA ASP A 386 13.67 -37.42 7.34
C ASP A 386 14.07 -36.58 6.12
N MET A 387 13.07 -36.05 5.41
CA MET A 387 13.29 -35.21 4.23
C MET A 387 13.74 -33.79 4.60
N SER A 388 13.93 -33.48 5.89
CA SER A 388 14.28 -32.13 6.30
C SER A 388 15.73 -31.83 5.99
N GLY A 389 16.00 -30.61 5.55
CA GLY A 389 17.34 -30.15 5.22
C GLY A 389 17.36 -29.18 4.04
N CYS A 390 18.52 -29.08 3.41
CA CYS A 390 18.74 -28.24 2.24
C CYS A 390 18.51 -29.04 0.97
N TRP A 391 17.72 -28.50 0.05
CA TRP A 391 17.46 -29.09 -1.26
C TRP A 391 17.80 -28.10 -2.37
N LYS A 392 18.16 -28.62 -3.53
CA LYS A 392 18.44 -27.85 -4.74
C LYS A 392 17.49 -28.27 -5.85
N GLY A 393 16.79 -27.29 -6.40
CA GLY A 393 16.01 -27.41 -7.61
C GLY A 393 16.90 -27.47 -8.85
N ASN A 394 16.45 -28.17 -9.88
CA ASN A 394 17.11 -28.19 -11.19
C ASN A 394 17.13 -26.84 -11.91
N ASP A 395 16.36 -25.85 -11.43
CA ASP A 395 16.36 -24.47 -11.89
C ASP A 395 17.30 -23.55 -11.07
N GLY A 396 18.10 -24.14 -10.17
CA GLY A 396 19.05 -23.43 -9.31
C GLY A 396 18.47 -22.94 -7.98
N THR A 397 17.14 -22.98 -7.81
CA THR A 397 16.47 -22.57 -6.57
C THR A 397 16.92 -23.44 -5.39
N LYS A 398 17.30 -22.83 -4.26
CA LYS A 398 17.63 -23.55 -3.02
C LYS A 398 16.41 -23.57 -2.10
N TYR A 399 16.24 -24.68 -1.39
CA TYR A 399 15.07 -24.94 -0.57
C TYR A 399 15.50 -25.33 0.84
N ALA A 400 14.94 -24.68 1.85
CA ALA A 400 14.90 -25.21 3.20
C ALA A 400 13.60 -26.00 3.34
N ILE A 401 13.69 -27.33 3.41
CA ILE A 401 12.51 -28.20 3.56
C ILE A 401 12.47 -28.73 4.98
N GLY A 402 11.33 -28.61 5.65
CA GLY A 402 11.05 -29.22 6.94
C GLY A 402 9.91 -30.23 6.82
N THR A 403 9.99 -31.32 7.56
CA THR A 403 8.91 -32.31 7.68
C THR A 403 8.61 -32.59 9.13
N CYS A 404 7.32 -32.71 9.43
CA CYS A 404 6.86 -33.27 10.70
C CYS A 404 5.59 -34.09 10.49
N GLN A 405 5.55 -35.31 11.02
CA GLN A 405 4.47 -36.26 10.78
C GLN A 405 4.17 -36.42 9.28
N ASN A 406 2.92 -36.17 8.87
CA ASN A 406 2.48 -36.20 7.48
C ASN A 406 2.45 -34.80 6.83
N GLN A 407 3.16 -33.81 7.38
CA GLN A 407 3.23 -32.45 6.85
C GLN A 407 4.62 -32.12 6.33
N ILE A 408 4.65 -31.31 5.27
CA ILE A 408 5.85 -30.73 4.67
C ILE A 408 5.73 -29.21 4.64
N TYR A 409 6.84 -28.54 4.88
CA TYR A 409 6.97 -27.10 4.87
C TYR A 409 8.22 -26.75 4.08
N TRP A 410 8.20 -25.70 3.27
CA TRP A 410 9.43 -25.22 2.67
C TRP A 410 9.48 -23.72 2.47
N LEU A 411 10.72 -23.24 2.34
CA LEU A 411 11.09 -21.93 1.82
C LEU A 411 12.03 -22.16 0.64
N GLY A 412 11.61 -21.75 -0.56
CA GLY A 412 12.40 -21.78 -1.79
C GLY A 412 12.89 -20.37 -2.15
N ILE A 413 14.17 -20.24 -2.49
CA ILE A 413 14.83 -18.96 -2.83
C ILE A 413 15.76 -19.19 -4.02
N ASP A 414 15.58 -18.40 -5.08
CA ASP A 414 16.54 -18.38 -6.18
C ASP A 414 17.76 -17.51 -5.90
N GLU A 415 18.84 -17.71 -6.65
CA GLU A 415 20.13 -17.01 -6.46
C GLU A 415 20.03 -15.47 -6.56
N THR A 416 18.96 -14.97 -7.19
CA THR A 416 18.73 -13.54 -7.40
C THR A 416 17.70 -12.95 -6.43
N ASN A 417 17.10 -13.79 -5.58
CA ASN A 417 15.91 -13.50 -4.77
C ASN A 417 14.74 -12.93 -5.62
N ARG A 418 14.70 -13.26 -6.92
CA ARG A 418 13.60 -12.86 -7.82
C ARG A 418 12.37 -13.72 -7.56
N ARG A 419 12.60 -15.00 -7.24
CA ARG A 419 11.61 -15.98 -6.82
C ARG A 419 11.93 -16.43 -5.39
N SER A 420 11.04 -16.08 -4.48
CA SER A 420 11.06 -16.51 -3.09
C SER A 420 9.66 -16.96 -2.73
N HIS A 421 9.47 -18.24 -2.47
CA HIS A 421 8.15 -18.80 -2.17
C HIS A 421 8.18 -19.68 -0.94
N VAL A 422 7.02 -19.78 -0.31
CA VAL A 422 6.78 -20.73 0.76
C VAL A 422 5.84 -21.80 0.29
N GLY A 423 5.94 -22.99 0.87
CA GLY A 423 5.04 -24.10 0.62
C GLY A 423 4.65 -24.78 1.90
N VAL A 424 3.40 -25.19 1.98
CA VAL A 424 2.86 -26.02 3.06
C VAL A 424 1.98 -27.10 2.44
N GLY A 425 2.18 -28.33 2.88
CA GLY A 425 1.57 -29.48 2.24
C GLY A 425 1.48 -30.71 3.12
N THR A 426 1.01 -31.79 2.51
CA THR A 426 0.86 -33.10 3.14
C THR A 426 1.65 -34.17 2.40
N ILE A 427 2.03 -35.20 3.14
CA ILE A 427 2.76 -36.37 2.67
C ILE A 427 1.83 -37.57 2.83
N SER A 428 1.57 -38.29 1.74
CA SER A 428 0.79 -39.53 1.71
C SER A 428 1.52 -40.59 0.91
N GLY A 429 2.19 -41.51 1.60
CA GLY A 429 3.08 -42.48 0.95
C GLY A 429 4.25 -41.78 0.25
N ASN A 430 4.34 -41.95 -1.08
CA ASN A 430 5.33 -41.28 -1.92
C ASN A 430 4.78 -40.04 -2.65
N ILE A 431 3.53 -39.64 -2.37
CA ILE A 431 2.92 -38.45 -2.97
C ILE A 431 2.93 -37.32 -1.96
N ILE A 432 3.31 -36.12 -2.44
CA ILE A 432 3.38 -34.91 -1.65
C ILE A 432 2.56 -33.84 -2.38
N THR A 433 1.57 -33.29 -1.71
CA THR A 433 0.74 -32.21 -2.26
C THR A 433 1.04 -30.92 -1.52
N VAL A 434 1.39 -29.86 -2.25
CA VAL A 434 1.85 -28.60 -1.63
C VAL A 434 1.13 -27.40 -2.22
N ASN A 435 0.52 -26.60 -1.34
CA ASN A 435 0.12 -25.25 -1.67
C ASN A 435 1.34 -24.34 -1.51
N TRP A 436 1.65 -23.57 -2.54
CA TRP A 436 2.80 -22.68 -2.54
C TRP A 436 2.42 -21.27 -3.00
N GLY A 437 3.20 -20.28 -2.57
CA GLY A 437 3.02 -18.89 -2.97
C GLY A 437 4.30 -18.09 -2.80
N ASP A 438 4.58 -17.23 -3.78
CA ASP A 438 5.64 -16.24 -3.71
C ASP A 438 5.34 -15.25 -2.58
N ILE A 439 6.35 -14.97 -1.75
CA ILE A 439 6.25 -14.00 -0.67
C ILE A 439 6.63 -12.60 -1.15
N MET A 440 6.32 -11.58 -0.34
CA MET A 440 6.43 -10.17 -0.74
C MET A 440 7.86 -9.74 -1.13
N SER A 441 8.90 -10.44 -0.65
CA SER A 441 10.28 -10.13 -1.03
C SER A 441 10.61 -10.51 -2.49
N ALA A 442 9.79 -11.34 -3.13
CA ALA A 442 9.98 -11.76 -4.52
C ALA A 442 9.57 -10.65 -5.52
N GLN A 443 10.26 -10.59 -6.66
CA GLN A 443 9.89 -9.72 -7.77
C GLN A 443 8.68 -10.27 -8.53
N GLU A 444 8.58 -11.60 -8.61
CA GLU A 444 7.47 -12.31 -9.22
C GLU A 444 6.45 -12.69 -8.13
N ARG A 445 5.17 -12.81 -8.54
CA ARG A 445 4.05 -13.01 -7.62
C ARG A 445 3.11 -14.07 -8.16
N PHE A 446 3.53 -15.32 -8.05
CA PHE A 446 2.76 -16.50 -8.38
C PHE A 446 2.35 -17.27 -7.13
N HIS A 447 1.33 -18.10 -7.29
CA HIS A 447 0.95 -19.06 -6.28
C HIS A 447 0.31 -20.25 -6.99
N GLY A 448 0.23 -21.36 -6.29
CA GLY A 448 -0.20 -22.58 -6.91
C GLY A 448 -0.38 -23.75 -5.98
N GLU A 449 -0.67 -24.87 -6.61
CA GLU A 449 -0.65 -26.18 -6.00
C GLU A 449 0.16 -27.10 -6.89
N ILE A 450 1.05 -27.87 -6.27
CA ILE A 450 1.86 -28.86 -6.96
C ILE A 450 1.72 -30.22 -6.30
N GLU A 451 1.90 -31.23 -7.12
CA GLU A 451 2.07 -32.60 -6.68
C GLU A 451 3.49 -33.04 -6.99
N CYS A 452 4.15 -33.58 -5.99
CA CYS A 452 5.48 -34.14 -6.10
C CYS A 452 5.45 -35.64 -5.77
N GLN A 453 6.25 -36.40 -6.50
CA GLN A 453 6.53 -37.80 -6.20
C GLN A 453 7.90 -37.93 -5.56
N LEU A 454 7.94 -38.53 -4.37
CA LEU A 454 9.16 -38.91 -3.67
C LEU A 454 9.74 -40.18 -4.29
N GLN A 455 10.89 -40.04 -4.95
CA GLN A 455 11.59 -41.18 -5.56
C GLN A 455 12.55 -41.85 -4.57
N SER A 456 13.13 -41.04 -3.67
CA SER A 456 13.96 -41.49 -2.57
C SER A 456 13.99 -40.41 -1.47
N PRO A 457 14.55 -40.67 -0.27
CA PRO A 457 14.72 -39.64 0.76
C PRO A 457 15.54 -38.41 0.32
N TYR A 458 16.22 -38.49 -0.83
CA TYR A 458 17.11 -37.47 -1.36
C TYR A 458 16.66 -36.89 -2.71
N LYS A 459 15.55 -37.38 -3.28
CA LYS A 459 15.09 -36.97 -4.61
C LYS A 459 13.57 -36.91 -4.72
N MET A 460 13.08 -35.74 -5.15
CA MET A 460 11.67 -35.43 -5.35
C MET A 460 11.44 -34.89 -6.76
N ILE A 461 10.39 -35.37 -7.43
CA ILE A 461 10.03 -34.94 -8.79
C ILE A 461 8.68 -34.23 -8.73
N VAL A 462 8.58 -33.04 -9.33
CA VAL A 462 7.29 -32.37 -9.50
C VAL A 462 6.58 -33.02 -10.68
N VAL A 463 5.54 -33.79 -10.40
CA VAL A 463 4.80 -34.59 -11.39
C VAL A 463 3.59 -33.85 -11.93
N ASN A 464 3.03 -32.92 -11.15
CA ASN A 464 1.91 -32.10 -11.59
C ASN A 464 2.01 -30.67 -11.05
N CYS A 465 1.59 -29.71 -11.87
CA CYS A 465 1.45 -28.32 -11.49
C CYS A 465 0.01 -27.91 -11.77
N ILE A 466 -0.82 -27.94 -10.73
CA ILE A 466 -2.27 -27.81 -10.82
C ILE A 466 -2.65 -26.37 -11.16
N CYS A 467 -1.94 -25.39 -10.58
CA CYS A 467 -2.10 -23.97 -10.91
C CYS A 467 -0.79 -23.18 -10.64
N GLY A 468 -0.58 -22.11 -11.40
CA GLY A 468 0.59 -21.22 -11.31
C GLY A 468 1.87 -21.76 -11.96
N PRO A 469 2.80 -20.92 -12.44
CA PRO A 469 4.05 -21.39 -13.03
C PRO A 469 5.05 -21.84 -11.94
N PHE A 470 5.02 -23.12 -11.55
CA PHE A 470 6.08 -23.70 -10.72
C PHE A 470 7.24 -24.21 -11.60
N PHE A 471 8.39 -23.54 -11.50
CA PHE A 471 9.51 -23.72 -12.43
C PHE A 471 10.38 -24.94 -12.12
N THR A 472 10.61 -25.23 -10.84
CA THR A 472 11.41 -26.38 -10.43
C THR A 472 10.68 -27.68 -10.77
N LYS A 473 11.37 -28.59 -11.46
CA LYS A 473 10.82 -29.91 -11.87
C LYS A 473 11.39 -31.07 -11.08
N GLU A 474 12.60 -30.90 -10.55
CA GLU A 474 13.29 -31.89 -9.74
C GLU A 474 13.98 -31.19 -8.57
N LEU A 475 13.87 -31.77 -7.37
CA LEU A 475 14.58 -31.35 -6.17
C LEU A 475 15.49 -32.49 -5.70
N THR A 476 16.75 -32.16 -5.42
CA THR A 476 17.75 -33.09 -4.84
C THR A 476 18.20 -32.56 -3.49
N LYS A 477 18.22 -33.41 -2.46
CA LYS A 477 18.72 -33.06 -1.12
C LYS A 477 20.24 -32.91 -1.16
N ILE A 478 20.75 -31.80 -0.64
CA ILE A 478 22.18 -31.46 -0.64
C ILE A 478 22.78 -31.27 0.76
N SER A 479 21.95 -31.14 1.80
CA SER A 479 22.37 -31.19 3.21
C SER A 479 21.25 -31.67 4.13
#